data_AF-A0A127PJY7-F1
#
_entry.id   AF-A0A127PJY7-F1
#
_cell.length_a   1.000
_cell.length_b   1.000
_cell.length_c   1.000
_cell.angle_alpha   90.00
_cell.angle_beta   90.00
_cell.angle_gamma   90.00
#
_symmetry.space_group_name_H-M   'P 1'
#
loop_
_entity.id
_entity.type
_entity.pdbx_description
1 polymer ?
#
loop_
_entity_poly.entity_id
_entity_poly.type
_entity_poly.pdbx_seq_one_letter_code
_entity_poly.pdbx_strand_id
1 'polypeptide(L)'
;MPGFYDYFKENMEGLGLPAPASLFGSVQAAVANASVILSQIDKFGKTVTIGELIGAGTRLEGLGVIAACSASFYVGAVIGSIAVATGRSLAGGTSISDILSTAHRYNLNRPWLIQNLYRSPEIYASRAPARKAYRSQAVYA
;
A
#
# COMPACT_ATOMS: atom_id res chain seq x y z
N MET A 1 17.76 14.36 -3.17
CA MET A 1 16.31 14.43 -2.81
C MET A 1 15.82 13.02 -2.53
N PRO A 2 14.91 12.83 -1.57
CA PRO A 2 14.32 11.51 -1.31
C PRO A 2 13.55 11.02 -2.55
N GLY A 3 13.79 9.78 -2.96
CA GLY A 3 13.11 9.12 -4.07
C GLY A 3 11.87 8.33 -3.63
N PHE A 4 11.27 7.61 -4.58
CA PHE A 4 10.10 6.77 -4.31
C PHE A 4 10.33 5.80 -3.15
N TYR A 5 11.44 5.06 -3.17
CA TYR A 5 11.69 4.04 -2.15
C TYR A 5 11.86 4.65 -0.76
N ASP A 6 12.44 5.84 -0.65
CA ASP A 6 12.61 6.51 0.64
C ASP A 6 11.24 6.81 1.27
N TYR A 7 10.30 7.36 0.50
CA TYR A 7 8.95 7.64 0.99
C TYR A 7 8.10 6.37 1.19
N PHE A 8 8.31 5.35 0.37
CA PHE A 8 7.65 4.06 0.51
C PHE A 8 8.08 3.39 1.82
N LYS A 9 9.40 3.34 2.05
CA LYS A 9 10.00 2.78 3.26
C LYS A 9 9.59 3.56 4.50
N GLU A 10 9.63 4.90 4.46
CA GLU A 10 9.18 5.76 5.56
C GLU A 10 7.73 5.43 5.97
N ASN A 11 6.83 5.25 5.00
CA ASN A 11 5.43 4.93 5.29
C ASN A 11 5.27 3.50 5.86
N MET A 12 5.98 2.52 5.31
CA MET A 12 5.95 1.13 5.80
C MET A 12 6.54 0.98 7.20
N GLU A 13 7.66 1.67 7.48
CA GLU A 13 8.27 1.71 8.81
C GLU A 13 7.37 2.41 9.83
N GLY A 14 6.63 3.45 9.41
CA GLY A 14 5.58 4.07 10.22
C GLY A 14 4.44 3.12 10.60
N LEU A 15 4.28 2.02 9.87
CA LEU A 15 3.33 0.93 10.16
C LEU A 15 3.98 -0.26 10.89
N GLY A 16 5.30 -0.21 11.15
CA GLY A 16 6.05 -1.32 11.72
C GLY A 16 6.22 -2.51 10.76
N LEU A 17 6.14 -2.27 9.45
CA LEU A 17 6.18 -3.32 8.43
C LEU A 17 7.49 -3.32 7.65
N PRO A 18 8.03 -4.51 7.32
CA PRO A 18 9.24 -4.61 6.51
C PRO A 18 8.95 -4.21 5.06
N ALA A 19 9.90 -3.47 4.48
CA ALA A 19 9.90 -3.03 3.10
C ALA A 19 11.26 -3.29 2.43
N PRO A 20 11.63 -4.55 2.15
CA PRO A 20 12.90 -4.87 1.52
C PRO A 20 13.06 -4.17 0.16
N ALA A 21 14.22 -3.53 -0.06
CA ALA A 21 14.50 -2.83 -1.32
C ALA A 21 14.47 -3.78 -2.54
N SER A 22 14.81 -5.05 -2.35
CA SER A 22 14.73 -6.09 -3.39
C SER A 22 13.30 -6.32 -3.90
N LEU A 23 12.28 -6.05 -3.07
CA LEU A 23 10.87 -6.23 -3.41
C LEU A 23 10.18 -4.90 -3.78
N PHE A 24 10.59 -3.78 -3.18
CA PHE A 24 9.86 -2.51 -3.27
C PHE A 24 10.72 -1.31 -3.68
N GLY A 25 11.96 -1.53 -4.12
CA GLY A 25 12.92 -0.47 -4.44
C GLY A 25 12.51 0.47 -5.58
N SER A 26 11.50 0.11 -6.36
CA SER A 26 10.92 0.95 -7.42
C SER A 26 9.41 0.82 -7.44
N VAL A 27 8.74 1.80 -8.07
CA VAL A 27 7.28 1.78 -8.26
C VAL A 27 6.86 0.49 -8.98
N GLN A 28 7.59 0.10 -10.02
CA GLN A 28 7.31 -1.09 -10.82
C GLN A 28 7.46 -2.36 -10.00
N ALA A 29 8.55 -2.49 -9.22
CA ALA A 29 8.76 -3.64 -8.35
C ALA A 29 7.67 -3.74 -7.27
N ALA A 30 7.31 -2.61 -6.66
CA ALA A 30 6.29 -2.56 -5.63
C ALA A 30 4.90 -2.94 -6.16
N VAL A 31 4.50 -2.42 -7.32
CA VAL A 31 3.23 -2.77 -7.98
C VAL A 31 3.20 -4.23 -8.41
N ALA A 32 4.30 -4.74 -8.97
CA ALA A 32 4.40 -6.14 -9.39
C ALA A 32 4.24 -7.09 -8.19
N ASN A 33 4.95 -6.83 -7.10
CA ASN A 33 4.85 -7.66 -5.89
C ASN A 33 3.50 -7.52 -5.18
N ALA A 34 2.89 -6.33 -5.16
CA ALA A 34 1.52 -6.16 -4.67
C ALA A 34 0.52 -7.00 -5.48
N SER A 35 0.68 -7.03 -6.81
CA SER A 35 -0.17 -7.83 -7.71
C SER A 35 0.01 -9.34 -7.47
N VAL A 36 1.24 -9.79 -7.22
CA VAL A 36 1.53 -11.18 -6.85
C VAL A 36 0.79 -11.55 -5.56
N ILE A 37 0.90 -10.72 -4.50
CA ILE A 37 0.23 -10.99 -3.23
C ILE A 37 -1.29 -11.01 -3.39
N LEU A 38 -1.86 -10.05 -4.13
CA LEU A 38 -3.30 -10.01 -4.45
C LEU A 38 -3.75 -11.28 -5.17
N SER A 39 -3.02 -11.74 -6.18
CA SER A 39 -3.35 -12.96 -6.91
C SER A 39 -3.36 -14.19 -6.01
N GLN A 40 -2.48 -14.26 -5.01
CA GLN A 40 -2.52 -15.35 -4.05
C GLN A 40 -3.67 -15.23 -3.06
N ILE A 41 -4.04 -14.01 -2.64
CA ILE A 41 -5.23 -13.78 -1.83
C ILE A 41 -6.50 -14.19 -2.59
N ASP A 42 -6.57 -13.91 -3.89
CA ASP A 42 -7.70 -14.32 -4.74
C ASP A 42 -7.80 -15.87 -4.82
N LYS A 43 -6.67 -16.57 -4.76
CA LYS A 43 -6.59 -18.04 -4.82
C LYS A 43 -6.86 -18.72 -3.48
N PHE A 44 -6.28 -18.21 -2.40
CA PHE A 44 -6.24 -18.87 -1.09
C PHE A 44 -7.17 -18.22 -0.05
N GLY A 45 -7.76 -17.08 -0.40
CA GLY A 45 -8.65 -16.31 0.48
C GLY A 45 -7.91 -15.27 1.33
N LYS A 46 -8.68 -14.31 1.85
CA LYS A 46 -8.17 -13.16 2.63
C LYS A 46 -7.51 -13.50 3.96
N THR A 47 -7.71 -14.72 4.46
CA THR A 47 -7.14 -15.21 5.72
C THR A 47 -5.73 -15.77 5.57
N VAL A 48 -5.23 -15.92 4.34
CA VAL A 48 -3.88 -16.42 4.08
C VAL A 48 -2.83 -15.47 4.66
N THR A 49 -1.78 -16.06 5.20
CA THR A 49 -0.63 -15.38 5.81
C THR A 49 0.52 -15.21 4.82
N ILE A 50 1.42 -14.27 5.08
CA ILE A 50 2.63 -14.12 4.27
C ILE A 50 3.49 -15.39 4.27
N GLY A 51 3.53 -16.13 5.38
CA GLY A 51 4.25 -17.39 5.51
C GLY A 51 3.66 -18.48 4.61
N GLU A 52 2.34 -18.59 4.54
CA GLU A 52 1.66 -19.51 3.61
C GLU A 52 1.90 -19.11 2.15
N LEU A 53 1.97 -17.82 1.84
CA LEU A 53 2.32 -17.35 0.50
C LEU A 53 3.77 -17.71 0.13
N ILE A 54 4.72 -17.55 1.05
CA ILE A 54 6.11 -17.97 0.85
C ILE A 54 6.17 -19.49 0.64
N GLY A 55 5.47 -20.25 1.48
CA GLY A 55 5.37 -21.71 1.37
C GLY A 55 4.73 -22.19 0.06
N ALA A 56 3.81 -21.41 -0.50
CA ALA A 56 3.20 -21.65 -1.82
C ALA A 56 4.14 -21.32 -3.01
N GLY A 57 5.40 -20.98 -2.76
CA GLY A 57 6.42 -20.76 -3.78
C GLY A 57 6.45 -19.34 -4.36
N THR A 58 5.95 -18.35 -3.61
CA THR A 58 6.13 -16.93 -4.01
C THR A 58 7.54 -16.44 -3.68
N ARG A 59 8.07 -15.52 -4.50
CA ARG A 59 9.37 -14.85 -4.29
C ARG A 59 9.30 -13.76 -3.21
N LEU A 60 8.68 -14.06 -2.07
CA LEU A 60 8.43 -13.14 -0.96
C LEU A 60 9.27 -13.46 0.28
N GLU A 61 10.38 -14.21 0.13
CA GLU A 61 11.22 -14.70 1.23
C GLU A 61 11.78 -13.56 2.09
N GLY A 62 11.97 -12.37 1.49
CA GLY A 62 12.36 -11.15 2.21
C GLY A 62 11.34 -10.67 3.25
N LEU A 63 10.14 -11.25 3.28
CA LEU A 63 9.07 -10.97 4.24
C LEU A 63 8.93 -12.05 5.32
N GLY A 64 9.87 -12.99 5.42
CA GLY A 64 9.79 -14.08 6.41
C GLY A 64 9.63 -13.62 7.86
N VAL A 65 10.12 -12.42 8.21
CA VAL A 65 9.98 -11.85 9.57
C VAL A 65 8.52 -11.55 9.95
N ILE A 66 7.64 -11.38 8.95
CA ILE A 66 6.20 -11.17 9.12
C ILE A 66 5.39 -12.37 8.61
N ALA A 67 5.94 -13.59 8.64
CA ALA A 67 5.27 -14.78 8.14
C ALA A 67 3.87 -15.00 8.75
N ALA A 68 3.65 -14.64 10.02
CA ALA A 68 2.35 -14.74 10.68
C ALA A 68 1.36 -13.60 10.32
N CYS A 69 1.81 -12.57 9.59
CA CYS A 69 0.98 -11.44 9.21
C CYS A 69 -0.01 -11.84 8.12
N SER A 70 -1.24 -11.32 8.21
CA SER A 70 -2.24 -11.49 7.14
C SER A 70 -1.73 -10.87 5.84
N ALA A 71 -1.77 -11.64 4.75
CA ALA A 71 -1.38 -11.16 3.43
C ALA A 71 -2.25 -10.00 2.97
N SER A 72 -3.55 -10.00 3.31
CA SER A 72 -4.48 -8.93 2.94
C SER A 72 -4.15 -7.60 3.63
N PHE A 73 -3.76 -7.64 4.90
CA PHE A 73 -3.28 -6.47 5.62
C PHE A 73 -1.98 -5.94 5.01
N TYR A 74 -1.01 -6.83 4.79
CA TYR A 74 0.29 -6.43 4.27
C TYR A 74 0.20 -5.83 2.86
N VAL A 75 -0.58 -6.44 1.96
CA VAL A 75 -0.74 -5.91 0.60
C VAL A 75 -1.48 -4.57 0.58
N GLY A 76 -2.43 -4.37 1.50
CA GLY A 76 -3.10 -3.08 1.70
C GLY A 76 -2.10 -1.99 2.12
N ALA A 77 -1.20 -2.31 3.04
CA ALA A 77 -0.12 -1.40 3.46
C ALA A 77 0.85 -1.08 2.31
N VAL A 78 1.20 -2.07 1.49
CA VAL A 78 2.03 -1.86 0.29
C VAL A 78 1.35 -0.93 -0.70
N ILE A 79 0.06 -1.15 -1.02
CA ILE A 79 -0.69 -0.30 -1.96
C ILE A 79 -0.81 1.13 -1.44
N GLY A 80 -1.14 1.31 -0.16
CA GLY A 80 -1.18 2.63 0.48
C GLY A 80 0.18 3.34 0.43
N SER A 81 1.26 2.60 0.69
CA SER A 81 2.63 3.12 0.64
C SER A 81 3.06 3.48 -0.78
N ILE A 82 2.65 2.73 -1.82
CA ILE A 82 2.86 3.10 -3.23
C ILE A 82 2.18 4.43 -3.53
N ALA A 83 0.94 4.63 -3.07
CA ALA A 83 0.20 5.88 -3.30
C ALA A 83 0.87 7.08 -2.60
N VAL A 84 1.26 6.93 -1.33
CA VAL A 84 1.98 7.96 -0.57
C VAL A 84 3.32 8.31 -1.23
N ALA A 85 4.10 7.29 -1.58
CA ALA A 85 5.43 7.47 -2.15
C ALA A 85 5.38 8.07 -3.55
N THR A 86 4.53 7.54 -4.43
CA THR A 86 4.31 8.10 -5.77
C THR A 86 3.81 9.54 -5.69
N GLY A 87 2.92 9.81 -4.74
CA GLY A 87 2.42 11.14 -4.47
C GLY A 87 3.50 12.14 -4.05
N ARG A 88 4.35 11.76 -3.10
CA ARG A 88 5.46 12.61 -2.60
C ARG A 88 6.62 12.71 -3.58
N SER A 89 6.81 11.71 -4.44
CA SER A 89 7.85 11.71 -5.48
C SER A 89 7.44 12.49 -6.73
N LEU A 90 6.16 12.55 -7.07
CA LEU A 90 5.64 13.32 -8.21
C LEU A 90 5.22 14.73 -7.84
N ALA A 91 4.75 14.93 -6.61
CA ALA A 91 4.27 16.21 -6.11
C ALA A 91 4.95 16.55 -4.79
N GLY A 92 5.32 17.81 -4.61
CA GLY A 92 5.48 18.40 -3.27
C GLY A 92 4.15 18.47 -2.47
N GLY A 93 3.23 17.51 -2.65
CA GLY A 93 1.87 17.43 -2.06
C GLY A 93 0.82 16.99 -3.09
N THR A 94 0.16 15.84 -2.86
CA THR A 94 -0.84 15.25 -3.77
C THR A 94 -2.20 15.93 -3.72
N SER A 95 -2.74 16.20 -4.91
CA SER A 95 -4.13 16.59 -5.13
C SER A 95 -5.01 15.36 -5.48
N ILE A 96 -6.35 15.47 -5.32
CA ILE A 96 -7.28 14.42 -5.81
C ILE A 96 -7.06 14.13 -7.31
N SER A 97 -6.76 15.15 -8.11
CA SER A 97 -6.50 15.00 -9.54
C SER A 97 -5.30 14.10 -9.86
N ASP A 98 -4.29 14.06 -9.00
CA ASP A 98 -3.13 13.17 -9.16
C ASP A 98 -3.55 11.71 -8.94
N ILE A 99 -4.42 11.47 -7.97
CA ILE A 99 -4.94 10.13 -7.67
C ILE A 99 -5.86 9.65 -8.78
N LEU A 100 -6.76 10.50 -9.27
CA LEU A 100 -7.68 10.14 -10.35
C LEU A 100 -6.93 9.94 -11.68
N SER A 101 -5.94 10.76 -11.99
CA SER A 101 -5.11 10.60 -13.19
C SER A 101 -4.25 9.33 -13.14
N THR A 102 -3.69 9.01 -11.96
CA THR A 102 -2.97 7.75 -11.72
C THR A 102 -3.91 6.56 -11.84
N ALA A 103 -5.09 6.62 -11.20
CA ALA A 103 -6.07 5.54 -11.26
C ALA A 103 -6.57 5.30 -12.69
N HIS A 104 -6.72 6.36 -13.48
CA HIS A 104 -7.05 6.25 -14.89
C HIS A 104 -5.90 5.65 -15.71
N ARG A 105 -4.65 6.12 -15.52
CA ARG A 105 -3.47 5.63 -16.24
C ARG A 105 -3.18 4.15 -15.99
N TYR A 106 -3.44 3.66 -14.79
CA TYR A 106 -3.16 2.28 -14.40
C TYR A 106 -4.43 1.39 -14.36
N ASN A 107 -5.56 1.87 -14.89
CA ASN A 107 -6.83 1.14 -14.93
C ASN A 107 -7.36 0.69 -13.53
N LEU A 108 -7.01 1.46 -12.50
CA LEU A 108 -7.44 1.28 -11.11
C LEU A 108 -8.73 2.05 -10.80
N ASN A 109 -9.29 2.77 -11.78
CA ASN A 109 -10.52 3.51 -11.60
C ASN A 109 -11.66 2.55 -11.24
N ARG A 110 -12.38 2.83 -10.17
CA ARG A 110 -13.57 2.10 -9.72
C ARG A 110 -14.66 3.10 -9.38
N PRO A 111 -15.95 2.77 -9.60
CA PRO A 111 -17.05 3.70 -9.30
C PRO A 111 -17.05 4.20 -7.85
N TRP A 112 -16.61 3.37 -6.91
CA TRP A 112 -16.55 3.71 -5.49
C TRP A 112 -15.33 4.57 -5.10
N LEU A 113 -14.32 4.70 -5.97
CA LEU A 113 -13.05 5.36 -5.66
C LEU A 113 -13.25 6.84 -5.34
N ILE A 114 -14.00 7.54 -6.19
CA ILE A 114 -14.28 8.98 -6.02
C ILE A 114 -15.06 9.20 -4.73
N GLN A 115 -16.10 8.39 -4.48
CA GLN A 115 -16.93 8.52 -3.30
C GLN A 115 -16.15 8.31 -2.00
N ASN A 116 -15.22 7.36 -1.96
CA ASN A 116 -14.36 7.14 -0.80
C ASN A 116 -13.34 8.26 -0.59
N LEU A 117 -12.78 8.83 -1.67
CA LEU A 117 -11.86 9.96 -1.56
C LEU A 117 -12.58 11.23 -1.05
N TYR A 118 -13.83 11.46 -1.45
CA TYR A 118 -14.65 12.54 -0.90
C TYR A 118 -15.04 12.32 0.56
N ARG A 119 -15.34 11.08 0.94
CA ARG A 119 -15.74 10.73 2.30
C ARG A 119 -14.57 10.74 3.29
N SER A 120 -13.35 10.51 2.81
CA SER A 120 -12.14 10.39 3.64
C SER A 120 -10.95 11.14 3.01
N PRO A 121 -10.94 12.48 3.04
CA PRO A 121 -9.91 13.28 2.39
C PRO A 121 -8.50 13.11 2.99
N GLU A 122 -8.38 12.63 4.24
CA GLU A 122 -7.10 12.26 4.87
C GLU A 122 -6.31 11.12 4.18
N ILE A 123 -6.95 10.37 3.27
CA ILE A 123 -6.29 9.35 2.43
C ILE A 123 -5.22 10.01 1.55
N TYR A 124 -5.47 11.24 1.08
CA TYR A 124 -4.59 11.95 0.15
C TYR A 124 -4.05 13.28 0.68
N ALA A 125 -4.72 13.88 1.66
CA ALA A 125 -4.28 15.12 2.29
C ALA A 125 -3.21 14.82 3.35
N SER A 126 -1.94 14.91 2.97
CA SER A 126 -0.80 14.63 3.87
C SER A 126 -0.62 15.63 5.03
N ARG A 127 -1.36 16.76 5.03
CA ARG A 127 -1.22 17.87 5.99
C ARG A 127 -2.36 18.00 7.04
N ALA A 128 -3.31 17.07 7.11
CA ALA A 128 -4.40 17.18 8.09
C ALA A 128 -3.96 16.78 9.51
N PRO A 129 -4.10 17.66 10.53
CA PRO A 129 -3.62 17.41 11.91
C PRO A 129 -4.35 16.27 12.66
N ALA A 130 -5.45 15.74 12.11
CA ALA A 130 -6.30 14.74 12.75
C ALA A 130 -5.98 13.27 12.38
N ARG A 131 -4.88 12.99 11.67
CA ARG A 131 -4.53 11.62 11.21
C ARG A 131 -4.43 10.58 12.34
N LYS A 132 -4.05 10.99 13.56
CA LYS A 132 -3.97 10.11 14.73
C LYS A 132 -5.35 9.78 15.35
N ALA A 133 -6.36 10.62 15.16
CA ALA A 133 -7.66 10.47 15.81
C ALA A 133 -8.52 9.35 15.17
N TYR A 134 -8.32 9.06 13.88
CA TYR A 134 -9.09 8.05 13.16
C TYR A 134 -8.54 6.62 13.28
N ARG A 135 -7.41 6.40 13.99
CA ARG A 135 -6.93 5.05 14.38
C ARG A 135 -7.98 4.25 15.14
N SER A 136 -8.91 4.90 15.84
CA SER A 136 -9.96 4.26 16.62
C SER A 136 -11.16 3.79 15.79
N GLN A 137 -11.39 4.34 14.58
CA GLN A 137 -12.49 3.91 13.72
C GLN A 137 -12.17 2.66 12.92
N ALA A 138 -10.89 2.39 12.65
CA ALA A 138 -10.43 1.16 12.02
C ALA A 138 -10.47 -0.08 12.94
N VAL A 139 -10.66 0.11 14.25
CA VAL A 139 -10.70 -0.98 15.25
C VAL A 139 -12.08 -1.65 15.33
N TYR A 140 -13.11 -1.07 14.69
CA TYR A 140 -14.50 -1.56 14.76
C TYR A 140 -15.16 -1.85 13.40
N ALA A 141 -14.39 -2.09 12.35
CA ALA A 141 -14.91 -2.44 11.02
C ALA A 141 -14.50 -3.85 10.59
#